data_AF-A0A7R9HFI4-F1
#
_entry.id   AF-A0A7R9HFI4-F1
#
_cell.length_a   1.000
_cell.length_b   1.000
_cell.length_c   1.000
_cell.angle_alpha   90.00
_cell.angle_beta   90.00
_cell.angle_gamma   90.00
#
_symmetry.space_group_name_H-M   'P 1'
#
loop_
_entity.id
_entity.type
_entity.pdbx_description
1 polymer ?
#
loop_
_entity_poly.entity_id
_entity_poly.type
_entity_poly.pdbx_seq_one_letter_code
_entity_poly.pdbx_strand_id
1 'polypeptide(L)'
;MQTKSHDRLVCPVEGGQADIKETSISSHELYSLLMESKKKLLILDTRAKSAFEDSHIKTLTCISVPEEIIKRGLSANKIGHCLSVEDKPVWDKRGEMDLIVMMDWFSTHLNLPPTSPIEVLNEILIKVSYF
;
A
#
# COMPACT_ATOMS: atom_id res chain seq x y z
N MET A 1 -41.51 35.21 -14.27
CA MET A 1 -40.40 35.08 -13.29
C MET A 1 -40.91 34.28 -12.10
N GLN A 2 -40.48 33.02 -11.97
CA GLN A 2 -40.35 32.32 -10.68
C GLN A 2 -39.66 30.97 -10.93
N THR A 3 -38.78 30.64 -10.00
CA THR A 3 -37.65 29.73 -10.06
C THR A 3 -38.06 28.26 -9.89
N LYS A 4 -37.42 27.34 -10.62
CA LYS A 4 -37.57 25.89 -10.38
C LYS A 4 -36.85 25.49 -9.08
N SER A 5 -37.59 24.72 -8.29
CA SER A 5 -37.27 24.18 -6.97
C SER A 5 -36.02 23.29 -6.98
N HIS A 6 -35.19 23.44 -5.95
CA HIS A 6 -34.25 22.42 -5.48
C HIS A 6 -34.99 21.61 -4.42
N ASP A 7 -35.32 20.36 -4.71
CA ASP A 7 -35.57 19.37 -3.66
C ASP A 7 -34.51 18.27 -3.76
N ARG A 8 -33.66 18.23 -2.73
CA ARG A 8 -32.71 17.16 -2.48
C ARG A 8 -33.50 15.94 -1.97
N LEU A 9 -33.48 14.85 -2.74
CA LEU A 9 -33.81 13.54 -2.21
C LEU A 9 -32.63 13.06 -1.34
N VAL A 10 -32.82 13.13 -0.01
CA VAL A 10 -31.96 12.46 0.97
C VAL A 10 -32.61 11.12 1.28
N CYS A 11 -31.90 10.02 1.01
CA CYS A 11 -32.27 8.69 1.49
C CYS A 11 -31.58 8.44 2.83
N PRO A 12 -32.30 8.00 3.89
CA PRO A 12 -31.66 7.57 5.12
C PRO A 12 -31.19 6.12 4.96
N VAL A 13 -29.93 5.85 5.31
CA VAL A 13 -29.47 4.47 5.57
C VAL A 13 -28.92 4.42 6.99
N GLU A 14 -29.81 4.11 7.93
CA GLU A 14 -29.42 3.50 9.19
C GLU A 14 -29.27 1.99 8.96
N GLY A 15 -28.12 1.43 9.32
CA GLY A 15 -27.91 -0.01 9.30
C GLY A 15 -26.43 -0.39 9.20
N GLY A 16 -25.81 -0.59 10.36
CA GLY A 16 -24.58 -1.38 10.50
C GLY A 16 -23.39 -0.87 9.70
N GLN A 17 -22.72 0.17 10.20
CA GLN A 17 -21.40 0.56 9.71
C GLN A 17 -20.43 -0.57 10.07
N ALA A 18 -20.23 -1.51 9.13
CA ALA A 18 -19.05 -2.35 9.13
C ALA A 18 -17.88 -1.39 9.29
N ASP A 19 -17.05 -1.62 10.31
CA ASP A 19 -15.88 -0.82 10.60
C ASP A 19 -14.96 -0.91 9.37
N ILE A 20 -15.09 0.04 8.43
CA ILE A 20 -14.19 0.16 7.30
C ILE A 20 -12.90 0.63 7.94
N LYS A 21 -12.06 -0.33 8.32
CA LYS A 21 -10.69 -0.07 8.73
C LYS A 21 -10.06 0.67 7.56
N GLU A 22 -9.87 1.98 7.70
CA GLU A 22 -9.41 2.86 6.63
C GLU A 22 -8.08 2.30 6.10
N THR A 23 -8.11 1.73 4.89
CA THR A 23 -6.98 0.98 4.30
C THR A 23 -5.99 1.90 3.59
N SER A 24 -6.01 3.20 3.89
CA SER A 24 -5.13 4.20 3.29
C SER A 24 -4.54 5.12 4.33
N ILE A 25 -3.40 5.71 3.98
CA ILE A 25 -2.68 6.67 4.80
C ILE A 25 -2.39 7.91 3.96
N SER A 26 -2.59 9.10 4.52
CA SER A 26 -2.17 10.34 3.88
C SER A 26 -0.65 10.53 3.97
N SER A 27 -0.09 11.36 3.10
CA SER A 27 1.34 11.71 3.17
C SER A 27 1.73 12.39 4.49
N HIS A 28 0.82 13.17 5.08
CA HIS A 28 1.03 13.84 6.37
C HIS A 28 1.08 12.84 7.54
N GLU A 29 0.19 11.86 7.56
CA GLU A 29 0.20 10.80 8.56
C GLU A 29 1.43 9.91 8.40
N LEU A 30 1.77 9.53 7.17
CA LEU A 30 2.97 8.75 6.88
C LEU A 30 4.22 9.47 7.38
N TYR A 31 4.34 10.77 7.11
CA TYR A 31 5.43 11.59 7.64
C TYR A 31 5.46 11.60 9.17
N SER A 32 4.31 11.80 9.81
CA SER A 32 4.21 11.80 11.27
C SER A 32 4.64 10.46 11.87
N LEU A 33 4.24 9.34 11.25
CA LEU A 33 4.66 8.00 11.66
C LEU A 33 6.16 7.76 11.44
N LEU A 34 6.74 8.26 10.35
CA LEU A 34 8.18 8.18 10.10
C LEU A 34 9.00 8.96 11.14
N MET A 35 8.46 10.05 11.68
CA MET A 35 9.11 10.83 12.73
C MET A 35 8.92 10.23 14.12
N GLU A 36 7.88 9.42 14.34
CA GLU A 36 7.64 8.73 15.60
C GLU A 36 8.46 7.43 15.69
N SER A 37 9.36 7.33 16.66
CA SER A 37 10.26 6.17 16.82
C SER A 37 9.62 4.91 17.40
N LYS A 38 8.30 4.92 17.65
CA LYS A 38 7.62 3.84 18.39
C LYS A 38 7.13 2.69 17.52
N LYS A 39 6.91 2.91 16.22
CA LYS A 39 6.37 1.90 15.31
C LYS A 39 7.42 1.48 14.29
N LYS A 40 7.54 0.17 14.07
CA LYS A 40 8.33 -0.40 12.98
C LYS A 40 7.54 -0.30 11.68
N LEU A 41 7.84 0.71 10.88
CA LEU A 41 7.22 0.97 9.59
C LEU A 41 8.10 0.46 8.44
N LEU A 42 7.50 -0.23 7.48
CA LEU A 42 8.12 -0.59 6.20
C LEU A 42 7.31 0.03 5.04
N ILE A 43 8.00 0.72 4.13
CA ILE A 43 7.44 1.24 2.90
C ILE A 43 7.88 0.33 1.75
N LEU A 44 6.91 -0.20 1.01
CA LEU A 44 7.12 -0.97 -0.22
C LEU A 44 6.75 -0.08 -1.40
N ASP A 45 7.77 0.44 -2.07
CA ASP A 45 7.58 1.23 -3.28
C ASP A 45 7.47 0.28 -4.47
N THR A 46 6.27 0.21 -5.06
CA THR A 46 5.93 -0.75 -6.11
C THR A 46 6.09 -0.19 -7.53
N ARG A 47 6.63 1.03 -7.66
CA ARG A 47 6.91 1.63 -8.97
C ARG A 47 7.98 0.84 -9.72
N ALA A 48 8.05 1.06 -11.04
CA ALA A 48 9.13 0.54 -11.87
C ALA A 48 10.51 0.85 -11.26
N LYS A 49 11.45 -0.09 -11.43
CA LYS A 49 12.78 0.02 -10.82
C LYS A 49 13.47 1.35 -11.16
N SER A 50 13.38 1.78 -12.42
CA SER A 50 13.96 3.05 -12.87
C SER A 50 13.38 4.26 -12.14
N ALA A 51 12.07 4.27 -11.88
CA ALA A 51 11.42 5.38 -11.19
C ALA A 51 11.84 5.48 -9.70
N PHE A 52 12.14 4.35 -9.07
CA PHE A 52 12.70 4.30 -7.71
C PHE A 52 14.16 4.80 -7.68
N GLU A 53 14.97 4.38 -8.65
CA GLU A 53 16.36 4.82 -8.80
C GLU A 53 16.45 6.33 -9.06
N ASP A 54 15.54 6.87 -9.87
CA ASP A 54 15.43 8.31 -10.15
C ASP A 54 15.06 9.09 -8.88
N SER A 55 14.14 8.58 -8.07
CA SER A 55 13.74 9.20 -6.80
C SER A 55 12.96 8.24 -5.90
N HIS A 56 13.19 8.31 -4.59
CA HIS A 56 12.41 7.59 -3.59
C HIS A 56 12.49 8.29 -2.23
N ILE A 57 11.58 7.93 -1.32
CA ILE A 57 11.61 8.40 0.07
C ILE A 57 12.90 7.90 0.73
N LYS A 58 13.73 8.81 1.23
CA LYS A 58 15.03 8.49 1.84
C LYS A 58 14.89 8.05 3.28
N THR A 59 14.58 6.77 3.49
CA THR A 59 14.60 6.11 4.80
C THR A 59 15.10 4.67 4.66
N LEU A 60 15.72 4.13 5.71
CA LEU A 60 16.28 2.76 5.72
C LEU A 60 15.19 1.68 5.63
N THR A 61 13.93 2.04 5.86
CA THR A 61 12.79 1.13 5.80
C THR A 61 11.90 1.36 4.58
N CYS A 62 12.40 2.05 3.56
CA CYS A 62 11.77 2.17 2.25
C CYS A 62 12.57 1.36 1.25
N ILE A 63 11.95 0.34 0.67
CA ILE A 63 12.59 -0.56 -0.30
C ILE A 63 11.82 -0.60 -1.61
N SER A 64 12.54 -0.88 -2.69
CA SER A 64 11.94 -1.09 -4.00
C SER A 64 11.41 -2.52 -4.09
N VAL A 65 10.15 -2.67 -4.51
CA VAL A 65 9.58 -3.95 -4.97
C VAL A 65 9.04 -3.70 -6.37
N PRO A 66 9.91 -3.71 -7.40
CA PRO A 66 9.53 -3.20 -8.72
C PRO A 66 8.34 -3.95 -9.33
N GLU A 67 7.43 -3.23 -10.00
CA GLU A 67 6.26 -3.83 -10.66
C GLU A 67 6.62 -4.98 -11.62
N GLU A 68 7.82 -4.94 -12.21
CA GLU A 68 8.33 -5.94 -13.16
C GLU A 68 8.45 -7.34 -12.54
N ILE A 69 8.65 -7.41 -11.21
CA ILE A 69 8.78 -8.68 -10.46
C ILE A 69 7.49 -9.07 -9.72
N ILE A 70 6.48 -8.19 -9.66
CA ILE A 70 5.21 -8.46 -8.98
C ILE A 70 4.27 -9.21 -9.93
N LYS A 71 4.06 -10.50 -9.66
CA LYS A 71 3.19 -11.36 -10.48
C LYS A 71 2.35 -12.30 -9.61
N ARG A 72 1.07 -12.44 -9.96
CA ARG A 72 0.15 -13.37 -9.30
C ARG A 72 0.72 -14.79 -9.31
N GLY A 73 0.48 -15.53 -8.23
CA GLY A 73 0.96 -16.90 -8.05
C GLY A 73 2.38 -17.02 -7.51
N LEU A 74 3.12 -15.92 -7.35
CA LEU A 74 4.38 -15.92 -6.61
C LEU A 74 4.11 -15.92 -5.09
N SER A 75 5.07 -16.46 -4.34
CA SER A 75 5.11 -16.31 -2.89
C SER A 75 5.93 -15.10 -2.49
N ALA A 76 5.67 -14.56 -1.29
CA ALA A 76 6.49 -13.48 -0.72
C ALA A 76 7.98 -13.88 -0.63
N ASN A 77 8.28 -15.15 -0.39
CA ASN A 77 9.66 -15.64 -0.39
C ASN A 77 10.28 -15.56 -1.80
N LYS A 78 9.52 -15.91 -2.85
CA LYS A 78 10.02 -15.84 -4.22
C LYS A 78 10.28 -14.40 -4.67
N ILE A 79 9.44 -13.44 -4.27
CA ILE A 79 9.69 -12.01 -4.47
C ILE A 79 11.00 -11.60 -3.77
N GLY A 80 11.17 -11.98 -2.51
CA GLY A 80 12.37 -11.65 -1.73
C GLY A 80 13.68 -12.09 -2.37
N HIS A 81 13.68 -13.21 -3.11
CA HIS A 81 14.85 -13.67 -3.87
C HIS A 81 15.15 -12.86 -5.15
N CYS A 82 14.20 -12.06 -5.63
CA CYS A 82 14.36 -11.18 -6.79
C CYS A 82 14.74 -9.75 -6.41
N LEU A 83 14.75 -9.42 -5.11
CA LEU A 83 15.15 -8.09 -4.62
C LEU A 83 16.66 -7.89 -4.69
N SER A 84 17.07 -6.63 -4.58
CA SER A 84 18.47 -6.23 -4.44
C SER A 84 19.09 -6.81 -3.16
N VAL A 85 20.42 -6.87 -3.11
CA VAL A 85 21.15 -7.35 -1.91
C VAL A 85 20.90 -6.42 -0.73
N GLU A 86 20.69 -5.15 -1.02
CA GLU A 86 20.43 -4.06 -0.08
C GLU A 86 19.02 -4.14 0.52
N ASP A 87 18.01 -4.46 -0.28
CA ASP A 87 16.60 -4.51 0.15
C ASP A 87 16.25 -5.82 0.87
N LYS A 88 16.94 -6.92 0.52
CA LYS A 88 16.62 -8.26 1.04
C LYS A 88 16.61 -8.35 2.58
N PRO A 89 17.58 -7.79 3.33
CA PRO A 89 17.56 -7.82 4.79
C PRO A 89 16.35 -7.11 5.40
N VAL A 90 15.85 -6.05 4.77
CA VAL A 90 14.65 -5.31 5.22
C VAL A 90 13.39 -6.13 4.90
N TRP A 91 13.32 -6.69 3.69
CA TRP A 91 12.22 -7.56 3.27
C TRP A 91 12.08 -8.80 4.16
N ASP A 92 13.19 -9.44 4.53
CA ASP A 92 13.18 -10.65 5.38
C ASP A 92 12.60 -10.36 6.77
N LYS A 93 12.70 -9.12 7.25
CA LYS A 93 12.11 -8.65 8.52
C LYS A 93 10.69 -8.11 8.40
N ARG A 94 10.05 -8.18 7.22
CA ARG A 94 8.68 -7.64 7.01
C ARG A 94 7.64 -8.17 7.98
N GLY A 95 7.79 -9.41 8.43
CA GLY A 95 6.89 -10.02 9.43
C GLY A 95 7.05 -9.46 10.85
N GLU A 96 8.11 -8.70 11.10
CA GLU A 96 8.37 -8.02 12.38
C GLU A 96 7.90 -6.55 12.38
N MET A 97 7.38 -6.06 11.25
CA MET A 97 6.94 -4.67 11.10
C MET A 97 5.52 -4.51 11.64
N ASP A 98 5.27 -3.42 12.35
CA ASP A 98 3.94 -3.09 12.87
C ASP A 98 3.01 -2.59 11.75
N LEU A 99 3.59 -1.95 10.73
CA LEU A 99 2.85 -1.39 9.61
C LEU A 99 3.66 -1.51 8.31
N ILE A 100 3.01 -2.03 7.27
CA ILE A 100 3.51 -2.02 5.90
C ILE A 100 2.66 -1.04 5.10
N VAL A 101 3.31 -0.07 4.46
CA VAL A 101 2.68 0.90 3.55
C VAL A 101 3.14 0.59 2.14
N MET A 102 2.20 0.42 1.23
CA MET A 102 2.49 0.24 -0.20
C MET A 102 2.19 1.54 -0.93
N MET A 103 3.00 1.86 -1.94
CA MET A 103 2.75 3.03 -2.77
C MET A 103 3.15 2.81 -4.23
N ASP A 104 2.52 3.57 -5.11
CA ASP A 104 2.83 3.70 -6.53
C ASP A 104 2.50 5.12 -7.01
N TRP A 105 2.41 5.33 -8.33
CA TRP A 105 2.09 6.61 -8.93
C TRP A 105 0.60 6.99 -8.94
N PHE A 106 -0.30 6.02 -8.99
CA PHE A 106 -1.67 6.24 -9.47
C PHE A 106 -2.77 5.63 -8.60
N SER A 107 -2.42 4.65 -7.78
CA SER A 107 -3.36 3.96 -6.91
C SER A 107 -3.76 4.83 -5.74
N THR A 108 -5.05 4.77 -5.39
CA THR A 108 -5.62 5.43 -4.23
C THR A 108 -6.68 4.51 -3.60
N HIS A 109 -7.15 4.83 -2.39
CA HIS A 109 -8.25 4.07 -1.78
C HIS A 109 -9.56 4.10 -2.60
N LEU A 110 -9.76 5.13 -3.43
CA LEU A 110 -10.93 5.24 -4.31
C LEU A 110 -10.74 4.50 -5.64
N ASN A 111 -9.51 4.26 -6.04
CA ASN A 111 -9.16 3.63 -7.30
C ASN A 111 -7.94 2.74 -7.12
N LEU A 112 -8.20 1.47 -6.83
CA LEU A 112 -7.20 0.41 -6.70
C LEU A 112 -7.57 -0.75 -7.63
N PRO A 113 -7.09 -0.75 -8.88
CA PRO A 113 -7.41 -1.80 -9.82
C PRO A 113 -6.96 -3.19 -9.32
N PRO A 114 -7.72 -4.27 -9.53
CA PRO A 114 -7.33 -5.63 -9.10
C PRO A 114 -6.02 -6.15 -9.72
N THR A 115 -5.58 -5.53 -10.81
CA THR A 115 -4.34 -5.86 -11.51
C THR A 115 -3.20 -4.90 -11.16
N SER A 116 -3.41 -3.94 -10.26
CA SER A 116 -2.36 -3.01 -9.86
C SER A 116 -1.22 -3.74 -9.15
N PRO A 117 0.02 -3.25 -9.23
CA PRO A 117 1.15 -3.80 -8.49
C PRO A 117 0.87 -3.88 -6.98
N ILE A 118 0.24 -2.85 -6.40
CA ILE A 118 -0.15 -2.82 -4.98
C ILE A 118 -1.10 -3.97 -4.64
N GLU A 119 -2.18 -4.16 -5.41
CA GLU A 119 -3.18 -5.18 -5.07
C GLU A 119 -2.61 -6.60 -5.23
N VAL A 120 -1.82 -6.83 -6.29
CA VAL A 120 -1.16 -8.12 -6.50
C VAL A 120 -0.13 -8.40 -5.41
N LEU A 121 0.63 -7.40 -4.97
CA LEU A 121 1.58 -7.57 -3.87
C LEU A 121 0.87 -7.85 -2.54
N ASN A 122 -0.23 -7.15 -2.27
CA ASN A 122 -1.07 -7.36 -1.10
C ASN A 122 -1.61 -8.80 -1.04
N GLU A 123 -2.15 -9.31 -2.16
CA GLU A 123 -2.56 -10.72 -2.29
C GLU A 123 -1.40 -11.68 -1.95
N ILE A 124 -0.20 -11.42 -2.48
CA ILE A 124 0.98 -12.27 -2.26
C ILE A 124 1.42 -12.29 -0.79
N LEU A 125 1.33 -11.15 -0.10
CA LEU A 125 1.69 -11.05 1.32
C LEU A 125 0.68 -11.74 2.25
N ILE A 126 -0.63 -11.65 1.94
CA ILE A 126 -1.69 -12.19 2.80
C ILE A 126 -1.85 -13.72 2.64
N LYS A 127 -1.53 -14.26 1.46
CA LYS A 127 -1.76 -15.68 1.11
C LYS A 127 -0.91 -16.69 1.91
N VAL A 128 -0.06 -16.23 2.84
CA VAL A 128 0.81 -17.06 3.70
C VAL A 128 0.05 -17.74 4.86
N SER A 129 -1.25 -17.48 5.05
CA SER A 129 -1.98 -17.88 6.28
C SER A 129 -2.74 -19.22 6.23
N TYR A 130 -2.52 -20.11 5.24
CA TYR A 130 -3.29 -21.36 5.08
C TYR A 130 -2.44 -22.63 4.91
N PHE A 131 -1.32 -22.76 5.63
CA PHE A 131 -0.59 -24.03 5.74
C PHE A 131 -0.11 -24.27 7.17
#